data_AF-A0A2U0S1Y1-F1
#
_entry.id   AF-A0A2U0S1Y1-F1
#
_cell.length_a   1.000
_cell.length_b   1.000
_cell.length_c   1.000
_cell.angle_alpha   90.00
_cell.angle_beta   90.00
_cell.angle_gamma   90.00
#
_symmetry.space_group_name_H-M   'P 1'
#
loop_
_entity.id
_entity.type
_entity.pdbx_description
1 polymer ?
#
loop_
_entity_poly.entity_id
_entity_poly.type
_entity_poly.pdbx_seq_one_letter_code
_entity_poly.pdbx_strand_id
1 'polypeptide(L)'
;LVEICKATGADTYLCGSGGQRYIDADRFQTNGIRLLWHSYHHPTYRQVYRGFQPNMSIIDLLFNIGPKAKEVLLSGGKIEASSPALSEAVLV
;
A
#
# COMPACT_ATOMS: atom_id res chain seq x y z
N LEU A 1 -10.84 12.64 -5.86
CA LEU A 1 -10.47 11.22 -5.99
C LEU A 1 -11.61 10.42 -6.62
N VAL A 2 -12.78 10.28 -5.97
CA VAL A 2 -13.97 9.62 -6.55
C VAL A 2 -14.31 10.13 -7.96
N GLU A 3 -14.38 11.45 -8.17
CA GLU A 3 -14.69 12.02 -9.50
C GLU A 3 -13.59 11.76 -10.54
N ILE A 4 -12.33 11.60 -10.11
CA ILE A 4 -11.24 11.19 -11.01
C ILE A 4 -11.48 9.74 -11.44
N CYS A 5 -11.79 8.85 -10.49
CA CYS A 5 -12.11 7.45 -10.81
C CYS A 5 -13.28 7.35 -11.80
N LYS A 6 -14.35 8.13 -11.59
CA LYS A 6 -15.49 8.19 -12.52
C LYS A 6 -15.06 8.68 -13.90
N ALA A 7 -14.30 9.77 -13.97
CA ALA A 7 -13.84 10.35 -15.23
C ALA A 7 -12.95 9.39 -16.03
N THR A 8 -12.21 8.50 -15.35
CA THR A 8 -11.36 7.49 -16.00
C THR A 8 -12.04 6.14 -16.18
N GLY A 9 -13.28 5.96 -15.71
CA GLY A 9 -13.96 4.65 -15.68
C GLY A 9 -13.30 3.62 -14.76
N ALA A 10 -12.56 4.06 -13.74
CA ALA A 10 -11.92 3.17 -12.78
C ALA A 10 -12.92 2.65 -11.74
N ASP A 11 -12.89 1.35 -11.49
CA ASP A 11 -13.69 0.68 -10.46
C ASP A 11 -12.96 0.54 -9.11
N THR A 12 -11.68 0.89 -9.07
CA THR A 12 -10.80 0.66 -7.92
C THR A 12 -9.83 1.83 -7.74
N TYR A 13 -9.66 2.26 -6.49
CA TYR A 13 -8.65 3.21 -6.08
C TYR A 13 -7.66 2.54 -5.12
N LEU A 14 -6.38 2.53 -5.51
CA LEU A 14 -5.28 2.01 -4.68
C LEU A 14 -4.58 3.18 -3.98
N CYS A 15 -4.56 3.16 -2.65
CA CYS A 15 -3.95 4.19 -1.84
C CYS A 15 -2.85 3.62 -0.94
N GLY A 16 -1.80 4.40 -0.65
CA GLY A 16 -0.86 4.05 0.42
C GLY A 16 -1.52 4.01 1.80
N SER A 17 -0.93 3.27 2.75
CA SER A 17 -1.43 3.10 4.12
C SER A 17 -1.68 4.42 4.88
N GLY A 18 -0.92 5.47 4.58
CA GLY A 18 -1.15 6.81 5.15
C GLY A 18 -2.51 7.44 4.77
N GLY A 19 -3.14 6.98 3.70
CA GLY A 19 -4.42 7.48 3.22
C GLY A 19 -5.59 7.23 4.17
N GLN A 20 -5.49 6.22 5.03
CA GLN A 20 -6.51 5.90 6.03
C GLN A 20 -6.84 7.08 6.96
N ARG A 21 -5.96 8.07 7.08
CA ARG A 21 -6.14 9.24 7.95
C ARG A 21 -7.04 10.34 7.37
N TYR A 22 -7.27 10.34 6.06
CA TYR A 22 -7.95 11.45 5.39
C TYR A 22 -8.91 11.01 4.27
N ILE A 23 -8.86 9.74 3.85
CA ILE A 23 -9.80 9.20 2.88
C ILE A 23 -11.09 8.80 3.58
N ASP A 24 -12.18 9.38 3.10
CA ASP A 24 -13.54 8.97 3.41
C ASP A 24 -13.90 7.72 2.59
N ALA A 25 -13.78 6.54 3.21
CA ALA A 25 -14.00 5.25 2.55
C ALA A 25 -15.47 5.07 2.09
N ASP A 26 -16.42 5.62 2.85
CA ASP A 26 -17.85 5.50 2.56
C ASP A 26 -18.20 6.19 1.24
N ARG A 27 -17.54 7.32 0.93
CA ARG A 27 -17.69 8.00 -0.37
C ARG A 27 -17.23 7.15 -1.54
N PHE A 28 -16.21 6.30 -1.38
CA PHE A 28 -15.79 5.39 -2.45
C PHE A 28 -16.81 4.25 -2.61
N GLN A 29 -17.20 3.63 -1.49
CA GLN A 29 -18.16 2.53 -1.48
C GLN A 29 -19.52 2.93 -2.08
N THR A 30 -20.07 4.07 -1.67
CA THR A 30 -21.35 4.60 -2.17
C THR A 30 -21.34 4.94 -3.66
N ASN A 31 -20.15 5.14 -4.24
CA ASN A 31 -19.97 5.40 -5.67
C ASN A 31 -19.54 4.13 -6.44
N GLY A 32 -19.60 2.95 -5.81
CA GLY A 32 -19.25 1.67 -6.45
C GLY A 32 -17.75 1.52 -6.72
N ILE A 33 -16.89 2.28 -6.05
CA ILE A 33 -15.44 2.24 -6.23
C ILE A 33 -14.81 1.47 -5.07
N ARG A 34 -14.06 0.41 -5.39
CA ARG A 34 -13.31 -0.37 -4.41
C ARG A 34 -12.13 0.43 -3.90
N LEU A 35 -11.91 0.43 -2.59
CA LEU A 35 -10.74 1.04 -1.97
C LEU A 35 -9.76 -0.04 -1.56
N LEU A 36 -8.52 0.04 -2.05
CA LEU A 36 -7.42 -0.85 -1.69
C LEU A 36 -6.32 -0.06 -0.99
N TRP A 37 -5.72 -0.68 0.02
CA TRP A 37 -4.62 -0.14 0.80
C TRP A 37 -3.32 -0.85 0.46
N HIS A 38 -2.34 -0.10 -0.02
CA HIS A 38 -0.97 -0.55 -0.20
C HIS A 38 -0.16 -0.20 1.05
N SER A 39 0.37 -1.20 1.73
CA SER A 39 1.35 -1.04 2.79
C SER A 39 2.71 -1.54 2.32
N TYR A 40 3.76 -0.83 2.70
CA TYR A 40 5.14 -1.23 2.40
C TYR A 40 5.90 -1.43 3.70
N HIS A 41 6.37 -2.66 3.92
CA HIS A 41 7.25 -3.02 5.02
C HIS A 41 8.65 -3.19 4.45
N HIS A 42 9.58 -2.32 4.85
CA HIS A 42 10.91 -2.32 4.27
C HIS A 42 11.59 -3.69 4.47
N PRO A 43 12.00 -4.38 3.39
CA PRO A 43 12.59 -5.71 3.48
C PRO A 43 13.99 -5.63 4.10
N THR A 44 14.42 -6.69 4.77
CA THR A 44 15.80 -6.83 5.23
C THR A 44 16.62 -7.55 4.18
N TYR A 45 17.88 -7.16 4.03
CA TYR A 45 18.82 -7.79 3.12
C TYR A 45 20.25 -7.62 3.61
N ARG A 46 21.16 -8.43 3.09
CA ARG A 46 22.56 -8.40 3.46
C ARG A 46 23.24 -7.19 2.81
N GLN A 47 23.57 -6.18 3.61
CA GLN A 47 24.45 -5.08 3.20
C GLN A 47 25.93 -5.49 3.32
N VAL A 48 26.83 -4.85 2.56
CA VAL A 48 28.27 -5.16 2.53
C VAL A 48 29.01 -4.73 3.80
N TYR A 49 28.44 -3.78 4.55
CA TYR A 49 28.97 -3.31 5.83
C TYR A 49 28.30 -4.01 7.02
N ARG A 50 28.88 -3.83 8.21
CA ARG A 50 28.36 -4.43 9.44
C ARG A 50 27.03 -3.79 9.87
N GLY A 51 26.05 -4.62 10.19
CA GLY A 51 24.72 -4.17 10.62
C GLY A 51 23.74 -4.06 9.45
N PHE A 52 22.61 -3.41 9.70
CA PHE A 52 21.58 -3.14 8.70
C PHE A 52 21.04 -1.73 8.88
N GLN A 53 21.10 -0.94 7.82
CA GLN A 53 20.48 0.38 7.75
C GLN A 53 19.21 0.28 6.90
N PRO A 54 18.01 0.41 7.50
CA PRO A 54 16.75 0.37 6.76
C PRO A 54 16.53 1.68 5.97
N ASN A 55 15.59 1.62 5.01
CA ASN A 55 15.09 2.76 4.23
C ASN A 55 16.17 3.45 3.36
N MET A 56 17.13 2.67 2.88
CA MET A 56 18.12 3.13 1.90
C MET A 56 17.51 3.22 0.49
N SER A 57 18.17 3.94 -0.40
CA SER A 57 17.80 4.00 -1.83
C SER A 57 17.76 2.61 -2.47
N ILE A 58 16.95 2.43 -3.51
CA ILE A 58 16.96 1.22 -4.35
C ILE A 58 18.35 0.88 -4.90
N ILE A 59 19.22 1.90 -5.05
CA ILE A 59 20.61 1.73 -5.46
C ILE A 59 21.38 0.89 -4.42
N ASP A 60 21.17 1.13 -3.13
CA ASP A 60 21.81 0.34 -2.07
C ASP A 60 21.41 -1.15 -2.19
N LEU A 61 20.11 -1.43 -2.30
CA LEU A 61 19.62 -2.80 -2.48
C LEU A 61 20.23 -3.46 -3.74
N LEU A 62 20.25 -2.73 -4.87
CA LEU A 62 20.76 -3.25 -6.15
C LEU A 62 22.24 -3.62 -6.07
N PHE A 63 23.07 -2.78 -5.48
CA PHE A 63 24.52 -3.04 -5.39
C PHE A 63 24.88 -4.06 -4.31
N ASN A 64 24.03 -4.26 -3.29
CA ASN A 64 24.26 -5.28 -2.27
C ASN A 64 23.80 -6.69 -2.68
N ILE A 65 22.71 -6.79 -3.47
CA ILE A 65 22.02 -8.08 -3.73
C ILE A 65 21.97 -8.44 -5.24
N GLY A 66 22.29 -7.50 -6.13
CA GLY A 66 22.39 -7.73 -7.56
C GLY A 66 21.05 -8.15 -8.19
N PRO A 67 21.02 -9.18 -9.07
CA PRO A 67 19.80 -9.60 -9.77
C PRO A 67 18.62 -9.99 -8.87
N LYS A 68 18.88 -10.38 -7.62
CA LYS A 68 17.83 -10.71 -6.63
C LYS A 68 17.16 -9.48 -6.01
N ALA A 69 17.64 -8.26 -6.30
CA ALA A 69 17.09 -7.02 -5.76
C ALA A 69 15.60 -6.85 -6.05
N LYS A 70 15.12 -7.27 -7.23
CA LYS A 70 13.70 -7.21 -7.60
C LYS A 70 12.83 -8.05 -6.65
N GLU A 71 13.25 -9.27 -6.35
CA GLU A 71 12.51 -10.18 -5.46
C GLU A 71 12.44 -9.59 -4.04
N VAL A 72 13.58 -9.13 -3.52
CA VAL A 72 13.65 -8.49 -2.20
C VAL A 72 12.77 -7.25 -2.15
N LEU A 73 12.84 -6.35 -3.15
CA LEU A 73 12.04 -5.14 -3.22
C LEU A 73 10.53 -5.45 -3.16
N LEU A 74 10.09 -6.42 -3.96
CA LEU A 74 8.69 -6.80 -4.07
C LEU A 74 8.16 -7.51 -2.81
N SER A 75 9.02 -8.15 -2.03
CA SER A 75 8.61 -8.82 -0.79
C SER A 75 8.08 -7.87 0.30
N GLY A 76 8.40 -6.57 0.19
CA GLY A 76 7.93 -5.56 1.13
C GLY A 76 6.51 -5.03 0.88
N GLY A 77 5.99 -5.18 -0.34
CA GLY A 77 4.69 -4.61 -0.73
C GLY A 77 3.53 -5.55 -0.42
N LYS A 78 2.46 -5.01 0.19
CA LYS A 78 1.20 -5.73 0.44
C LYS A 78 0.02 -4.87 0.03
N ILE A 79 -0.96 -5.46 -0.64
CA ILE A 79 -2.23 -4.82 -0.99
C ILE A 79 -3.35 -5.52 -0.22
N GLU A 80 -4.13 -4.73 0.51
CA GLU A 80 -5.23 -5.19 1.36
C GLU A 80 -6.51 -4.46 0.93
N ALA A 81 -7.63 -5.15 0.91
CA ALA A 81 -8.92 -4.49 0.69
C ALA A 81 -9.29 -3.64 1.91
N SER A 82 -9.95 -2.52 1.72
CA SER A 82 -10.63 -1.85 2.83
C SER A 82 -11.61 -2.84 3.46
N SER A 83 -11.53 -3.03 4.78
CA SER A 83 -12.57 -3.76 5.51
C SER A 83 -13.92 -3.08 5.24
N PRO A 84 -15.02 -3.84 5.11
CA PRO A 84 -16.35 -3.23 5.11
C PRO A 84 -16.47 -2.38 6.37
N ALA A 85 -16.99 -1.16 6.26
CA ALA A 85 -17.44 -0.43 7.42
C ALA A 85 -18.36 -1.38 8.21
N LEU A 86 -18.08 -1.57 9.50
CA LEU A 86 -19.01 -2.27 10.39
C LEU A 86 -20.34 -1.51 10.31
N SER A 87 -21.34 -2.09 9.65
CA SER A 87 -22.71 -1.62 9.76
C SER A 87 -23.10 -1.66 11.23
N GLU A 88 -23.51 -0.53 11.77
CA GLU A 88 -24.26 -0.33 13.01
C GLU A 88 -24.12 -1.45 14.07
N ALA A 89 -23.38 -1.16 15.14
CA ALA A 89 -23.67 -1.77 16.43
C ALA A 89 -25.08 -1.33 16.86
N VAL A 90 -26.07 -2.15 16.51
CA VAL A 90 -27.38 -2.18 17.15
C VAL A 90 -27.15 -2.37 18.64
N LEU A 91 -27.46 -1.34 19.43
CA LEU A 91 -27.93 -1.50 20.79
C LEU A 91 -29.12 -0.54 20.97
N VAL A 92 -30.29 -1.09 20.65
CA VAL A 92 -31.53 -0.83 21.39
C VAL A 92 -31.36 -1.40 22.79
#